data_AF-A0A3Q0FFW1-F1
#
_entry.id   AF-A0A3Q0FFW1-F1
#
_cell.length_a   1.000
_cell.length_b   1.000
_cell.length_c   1.000
_cell.angle_alpha   90.00
_cell.angle_beta   90.00
_cell.angle_gamma   90.00
#
_symmetry.space_group_name_H-M   'P 1'
#
loop_
_entity.id
_entity.type
_entity.pdbx_description
1 polymer ?
#
loop_
_entity_poly.entity_id
_entity_poly.type
_entity_poly.pdbx_seq_one_letter_code
_entity_poly.pdbx_strand_id
1 'polypeptide(L)'
;MADQLQLNPNSVTGITESSAPSDDEEPSLSSHTLAALKEFLAEQQHHSDAGGGSEVSLVSENWNLSQFWYTPETAKTVAKEVLTLCSGVHTRVACIACPTLYVYLKFLAMKHQSA
;
A
#
# COMPACT_ATOMS: atom_id res chain seq x y z
N MET A 1 -47.90 15.03 48.86
CA MET A 1 -47.44 14.22 47.73
C MET A 1 -45.95 14.49 47.60
N ALA A 2 -45.12 13.56 48.05
CA ALA A 2 -43.66 13.67 47.97
C ALA A 2 -43.18 12.55 47.05
N ASP A 3 -42.77 12.93 45.86
CA ASP A 3 -42.23 12.04 44.83
C ASP A 3 -40.90 11.43 45.28
N GLN A 4 -40.82 10.11 45.23
CA GLN A 4 -39.58 9.36 45.38
C GLN A 4 -38.71 9.58 44.13
N LEU A 5 -37.61 10.31 44.28
CA LEU A 5 -36.55 10.34 43.28
C LEU A 5 -35.77 9.02 43.34
N GLN A 6 -36.11 8.08 42.45
CA GLN A 6 -35.27 6.92 42.17
C GLN A 6 -33.92 7.37 41.60
N LEU A 7 -32.84 6.95 42.25
CA LEU A 7 -31.47 7.19 41.84
C LEU A 7 -31.19 6.53 40.49
N ASN A 8 -30.63 7.31 39.57
CA ASN A 8 -30.19 6.88 38.24
C ASN A 8 -28.90 6.04 38.32
N PRO A 9 -28.82 4.86 37.68
CA PRO A 9 -27.61 4.05 37.61
C PRO A 9 -26.48 4.65 36.75
N ASN A 10 -26.73 5.70 35.97
CA ASN A 10 -25.71 6.42 35.17
C ASN A 10 -25.08 7.62 35.89
N SER A 11 -25.13 7.71 37.22
CA SER A 11 -24.38 8.74 37.95
C SER A 11 -22.88 8.44 37.91
N VAL A 12 -22.19 9.05 36.94
CA VAL A 12 -20.73 9.09 36.83
C VAL A 12 -20.15 10.00 37.93
N THR A 13 -20.25 9.56 39.18
CA THR A 13 -19.56 10.20 40.31
C THR A 13 -18.82 9.13 41.11
N GLY A 14 -17.78 8.60 40.48
CA GLY A 14 -16.74 7.78 41.09
C GLY A 14 -15.38 8.24 40.59
N ILE A 15 -15.08 9.54 40.73
CA ILE A 15 -13.73 10.05 40.53
C ILE A 15 -12.93 9.65 41.77
N THR A 16 -12.48 8.40 41.81
CA THR A 16 -11.47 7.95 42.76
C THR A 16 -10.15 8.57 42.33
N GLU A 17 -9.57 9.36 43.23
CA GLU A 17 -8.27 9.98 43.08
C GLU A 17 -7.16 8.94 42.81
N SER A 18 -6.21 9.37 41.95
CA SER A 18 -4.81 8.98 41.93
C SER A 18 -4.43 7.65 41.27
N SER A 19 -4.33 7.69 39.95
CA SER A 19 -3.07 7.38 39.23
C SER A 19 -3.19 8.02 37.84
N ALA A 20 -2.59 9.19 37.65
CA ALA A 20 -2.31 9.62 36.27
C ALA A 20 -1.45 8.52 35.66
N PRO A 21 -1.78 7.96 34.46
CA PRO A 21 -0.82 7.11 33.79
C PRO A 21 0.45 7.95 33.63
N SER A 22 1.56 7.49 34.21
CA SER A 22 2.86 8.08 33.92
C SER A 22 3.01 8.05 32.40
N ASP A 23 3.33 9.19 31.80
CA ASP A 23 3.61 9.34 30.35
C ASP A 23 4.77 8.42 29.88
N ASP A 24 5.44 7.75 30.82
CA ASP A 24 6.47 6.72 30.62
C ASP A 24 5.95 5.29 30.39
N GLU A 25 4.63 5.01 30.43
CA GLU A 25 4.13 3.72 29.94
C GLU A 25 4.19 3.69 28.41
N GLU A 26 5.14 2.92 27.86
CA GLU A 26 5.21 2.67 26.42
C GLU A 26 3.86 2.15 25.90
N PRO A 27 3.29 2.76 24.85
CA PRO A 27 2.03 2.30 24.30
C PRO A 27 2.19 0.87 23.77
N SER A 28 1.54 -0.08 24.42
CA SER A 28 1.57 -1.50 24.03
C SER A 28 0.29 -1.91 23.32
N LEU A 29 0.42 -2.81 22.35
CA LEU A 29 -0.74 -3.37 21.66
C LEU A 29 -1.52 -4.29 22.60
N SER A 30 -2.85 -4.27 22.49
CA SER A 30 -3.67 -5.27 23.17
C SER A 30 -3.27 -6.68 22.73
N SER A 31 -3.41 -7.67 23.62
CA SER A 31 -3.05 -9.06 23.34
C SER A 31 -3.73 -9.60 22.07
N HIS A 32 -4.99 -9.23 21.84
CA HIS A 32 -5.74 -9.61 20.66
C HIS A 32 -5.20 -8.96 19.37
N THR A 33 -4.87 -7.66 19.41
CA THR A 33 -4.28 -6.95 18.27
C THR A 33 -2.90 -7.53 17.90
N LEU A 34 -2.08 -7.84 18.91
CA LEU A 34 -0.77 -8.45 18.70
C LEU A 34 -0.89 -9.85 18.07
N ALA A 35 -1.85 -10.66 18.53
CA ALA A 35 -2.12 -11.97 17.95
C ALA A 35 -2.54 -11.87 16.47
N ALA A 36 -3.48 -10.97 16.15
CA ALA A 36 -3.93 -10.72 14.78
C ALA A 36 -2.78 -10.21 13.87
N LEU A 37 -1.91 -9.33 14.39
CA LEU A 37 -0.73 -8.85 13.65
C LEU A 37 0.25 -9.99 13.35
N LYS A 38 0.51 -10.87 14.32
CA LYS A 38 1.38 -12.04 14.14
C LYS A 38 0.84 -12.99 13.07
N GLU A 39 -0.47 -13.25 13.08
CA GLU A 39 -1.15 -14.07 12.08
C GLU A 39 -1.00 -13.47 10.68
N PHE A 40 -1.31 -12.18 10.51
CA PHE A 40 -1.15 -11.47 9.24
C PHE A 40 0.30 -11.46 8.71
N LEU A 41 1.29 -11.26 9.58
CA LEU A 41 2.70 -11.30 9.18
C LEU A 41 3.14 -12.71 8.75
N ALA A 42 2.64 -13.75 9.40
CA ALA A 42 2.91 -15.14 9.01
C ALA A 42 2.30 -15.46 7.63
N GLU A 43 1.10 -14.97 7.34
CA GLU A 43 0.45 -15.11 6.03
C GLU A 43 1.24 -14.41 4.91
N GLN A 44 1.72 -13.18 5.15
CA GLN A 44 2.52 -12.44 4.17
C GLN A 44 3.85 -13.12 3.83
N GLN A 45 4.51 -13.73 4.82
CA GLN A 45 5.76 -14.47 4.60
C GLN A 45 5.57 -15.68 3.68
N HIS A 46 4.38 -16.28 3.67
CA HIS A 46 4.04 -17.39 2.78
C HIS A 46 3.70 -16.91 1.35
N HIS A 47 3.23 -15.68 1.18
CA HIS A 47 2.79 -15.15 -0.13
C HIS A 47 3.94 -14.57 -0.99
N SER A 48 5.08 -14.23 -0.37
CA SER A 48 6.25 -13.70 -1.08
C SER A 48 7.01 -14.74 -1.93
N ASP A 49 6.80 -16.04 -1.70
CA ASP A 49 7.53 -17.12 -2.38
C ASP A 49 6.82 -17.66 -3.64
N ALA A 50 5.62 -17.16 -3.96
CA ALA A 50 4.78 -17.65 -5.07
C ALA A 50 4.73 -16.70 -6.30
N GLY A 51 5.69 -15.80 -6.46
CA GLY A 51 5.80 -14.87 -7.60
C GLY A 51 6.27 -15.54 -8.89
N GLY A 52 5.57 -16.57 -9.37
CA GLY A 52 5.90 -17.32 -10.58
C GLY A 52 5.01 -16.96 -11.77
N GLY A 53 5.61 -16.32 -12.79
CA GLY A 53 5.29 -16.60 -14.20
C GLY A 53 4.27 -15.69 -14.91
N SER A 54 4.74 -14.56 -15.44
CA SER A 54 4.33 -14.01 -16.74
C SER A 54 5.29 -12.88 -17.10
N GLU A 55 5.52 -12.57 -18.37
CA GLU A 55 6.52 -11.58 -18.80
C GLU A 55 6.22 -10.13 -18.31
N VAL A 56 5.00 -9.87 -17.80
CA VAL A 56 4.60 -8.63 -17.10
C VAL A 56 4.77 -8.73 -15.57
N SER A 57 5.03 -9.93 -15.06
CA SER A 57 5.43 -10.22 -13.67
C SER A 57 6.89 -9.86 -13.37
N LEU A 58 7.62 -9.22 -14.30
CA LEU A 58 9.02 -8.84 -14.10
C LEU A 58 9.22 -7.82 -12.97
N VAL A 59 8.16 -7.16 -12.52
CA VAL A 59 8.18 -6.33 -11.31
C VAL A 59 6.95 -6.70 -10.48
N SER A 60 7.16 -7.28 -9.31
CA SER A 60 6.08 -7.53 -8.36
C SER A 60 5.59 -6.22 -7.76
N GLU A 61 4.27 -6.08 -7.59
CA GLU A 61 3.69 -4.88 -7.01
C GLU A 61 4.14 -4.71 -5.55
N ASN A 62 5.02 -3.73 -5.32
CA ASN A 62 5.41 -3.34 -3.97
C ASN A 62 4.70 -2.05 -3.59
N TRP A 63 3.60 -2.20 -2.84
CA TRP A 63 2.75 -1.09 -2.41
C TRP A 63 3.44 -0.17 -1.37
N ASN A 64 4.52 -0.61 -0.73
CA ASN A 64 5.27 0.19 0.24
C ASN A 64 6.20 1.24 -0.41
N LEU A 65 6.40 1.16 -1.74
CA LEU A 65 7.30 2.06 -2.48
C LEU A 65 6.58 3.23 -3.14
N SER A 66 5.27 3.40 -2.90
CA SER A 66 4.44 4.46 -3.50
C SER A 66 4.60 4.55 -5.03
N GLN A 67 4.57 3.41 -5.71
CA GLN A 67 4.74 3.30 -7.15
C GLN A 67 3.39 3.29 -7.89
N PHE A 68 3.41 3.72 -9.15
CA PHE A 68 2.28 3.67 -10.06
C PHE A 68 2.33 2.39 -10.90
N TRP A 69 1.32 1.55 -10.70
CA TRP A 69 1.10 0.33 -11.46
C TRP A 69 -0.03 0.56 -12.46
N TYR A 70 0.19 0.14 -13.71
CA TYR A 70 -0.75 0.34 -14.81
C TYR A 70 -1.22 -1.01 -15.30
N THR A 71 -2.47 -1.09 -15.74
CA THR A 71 -2.95 -2.27 -16.46
C THR A 71 -2.17 -2.45 -17.76
N PRO A 72 -2.08 -3.68 -18.30
CA PRO A 72 -1.42 -3.94 -19.57
C PRO A 72 -1.89 -3.04 -20.72
N GLU A 73 -3.18 -2.74 -20.76
CA GLU A 73 -3.78 -1.87 -21.77
C GLU A 73 -3.28 -0.42 -21.63
N THR A 74 -3.38 0.14 -20.41
CA THR A 74 -2.92 1.51 -20.15
C THR A 74 -1.42 1.66 -20.38
N ALA A 75 -0.60 0.74 -19.88
CA ALA A 75 0.86 0.78 -20.04
C ALA A 75 1.26 0.76 -21.53
N LYS A 76 0.61 -0.09 -22.33
CA LYS A 76 0.85 -0.20 -23.77
C LYS A 76 0.45 1.07 -24.52
N THR A 77 -0.70 1.64 -24.20
CA THR A 77 -1.18 2.87 -24.85
C THR A 77 -0.25 4.04 -24.54
N VAL A 78 0.07 4.27 -23.25
CA VAL A 78 0.97 5.36 -22.84
C VAL A 78 2.36 5.20 -23.47
N ALA A 79 2.92 3.99 -23.46
CA ALA A 79 4.23 3.75 -24.06
C ALA A 79 4.27 4.05 -25.57
N LYS A 80 3.22 3.70 -26.31
CA LYS A 80 3.10 4.03 -27.74
C LYS A 80 3.04 5.53 -27.98
N GLU A 81 2.22 6.25 -27.23
CA GLU A 81 2.11 7.71 -27.37
C GLU A 81 3.45 8.39 -27.11
N VAL A 82 4.17 7.95 -26.06
CA VAL A 82 5.52 8.46 -25.76
C VAL A 82 6.50 8.19 -26.91
N LEU A 83 6.50 6.99 -27.51
CA LEU A 83 7.34 6.67 -28.67
C LEU A 83 6.98 7.53 -29.89
N THR A 84 5.69 7.72 -30.17
CA THR A 84 5.21 8.56 -31.28
C THR A 84 5.69 9.99 -31.11
N LEU A 85 5.61 10.55 -29.90
CA LEU A 85 6.09 11.90 -29.60
C LEU A 85 7.62 12.03 -29.69
N CYS A 86 8.36 10.94 -29.50
CA CYS A 86 9.83 10.92 -29.62
C CYS A 86 10.33 10.64 -31.05
N SER A 87 9.47 10.20 -31.96
CA SER A 87 9.79 9.84 -33.34
C SER A 87 10.12 11.09 -34.18
N GLY A 88 11.35 11.60 -34.05
CA GLY A 88 11.82 12.77 -34.80
C GLY A 88 12.95 13.55 -34.13
N VAL A 89 13.21 13.26 -32.86
CA VAL A 89 14.29 13.89 -32.08
C VAL A 89 14.94 12.82 -31.20
N HIS A 90 16.25 12.92 -30.97
CA HIS A 90 16.93 12.07 -29.99
C HIS A 90 16.51 12.48 -28.57
N THR A 91 15.36 11.96 -28.14
CA THR A 91 14.75 12.26 -26.85
C THR A 91 15.05 11.14 -25.86
N ARG A 92 15.32 11.52 -24.61
CA ARG A 92 15.47 10.58 -23.49
C ARG A 92 14.21 10.65 -22.62
N VAL A 93 13.65 9.49 -22.30
CA VAL A 93 12.49 9.36 -21.42
C VAL A 93 12.97 8.82 -20.08
N ALA A 94 12.62 9.50 -19.00
CA ALA A 94 12.87 9.04 -17.63
C ALA A 94 11.55 8.56 -16.99
N CYS A 95 11.56 7.33 -16.48
CA CYS A 95 10.43 6.75 -15.76
C CYS A 95 10.65 6.94 -14.25
N ILE A 96 9.73 7.64 -13.57
CA ILE A 96 9.81 7.90 -12.13
C ILE A 96 8.67 7.15 -11.44
N ALA A 97 9.02 6.24 -10.54
CA ALA A 97 8.05 5.45 -9.77
C ALA A 97 7.00 4.71 -10.62
N CYS A 98 7.27 4.45 -11.91
CA CYS A 98 6.36 3.78 -12.84
C CYS A 98 7.03 2.54 -13.49
N PRO A 99 7.27 1.48 -12.70
CA PRO A 99 8.01 0.30 -13.16
C PRO A 99 7.33 -0.41 -14.33
N THR A 100 5.99 -0.51 -14.32
CA THR A 100 5.22 -1.14 -15.40
C THR A 100 5.43 -0.43 -16.74
N LEU A 101 5.39 0.90 -16.76
CA LEU A 101 5.55 1.68 -17.98
C LEU A 101 6.96 1.52 -18.56
N TYR A 102 7.99 1.49 -17.71
CA TYR A 102 9.37 1.29 -18.14
C TYR A 102 9.55 -0.04 -18.89
N VAL A 103 8.99 -1.14 -18.38
CA VAL A 103 9.06 -2.46 -19.03
C VAL A 103 8.43 -2.41 -20.43
N TYR A 104 7.26 -1.79 -20.56
CA TYR A 104 6.57 -1.66 -21.84
C TYR A 104 7.32 -0.74 -22.83
N LEU A 105 7.83 0.40 -22.37
CA LEU A 105 8.65 1.29 -23.18
C LEU A 105 9.89 0.57 -23.72
N LYS A 106 10.59 -0.18 -22.86
CA LYS A 106 11.79 -0.94 -23.24
C LYS A 106 11.45 -2.03 -24.25
N PHE A 107 10.38 -2.79 -24.03
CA PHE A 107 9.92 -3.84 -24.94
C PHE A 107 9.56 -3.28 -26.33
N LEU A 108 8.81 -2.17 -26.38
CA LEU A 108 8.41 -1.54 -27.64
C LEU A 108 9.60 -0.90 -28.37
N ALA A 109 10.52 -0.26 -27.64
CA ALA A 109 11.73 0.31 -28.22
C ALA A 109 12.63 -0.76 -28.86
N MET A 110 12.80 -1.91 -28.19
CA MET A 110 13.52 -3.06 -28.76
C MET A 110 12.86 -3.58 -30.05
N LYS A 111 11.53 -3.64 -30.08
CA LYS A 111 10.79 -4.08 -31.28
C LYS A 111 10.96 -3.12 -32.46
N HIS A 112 11.08 -1.82 -32.18
CA HIS A 112 11.26 -0.78 -33.20
C HIS A 112 12.65 -0.81 -33.87
N GLN A 113 13.62 -1.52 -33.29
CA GLN A 113 15.00 -1.61 -33.76
C GLN A 113 15.27 -2.86 -34.61
N SER A 114 14.31 -3.80 -34.65
CA SER A 114 14.40 -5.07 -35.42
C SER A 114 13.57 -5.06 -36.71
N ALA A 115 13.10 -3.90 -37.18
CA ALA A 115 12.37 -3.69 -38.43
C ALA A 115 13.10 -2.66 -39.29
#